data_AF-A0A8S0G4J6-F1
#
_entry.id   AF-A0A8S0G4J6-F1
#
_cell.length_a   1.000
_cell.length_b   1.000
_cell.length_c   1.000
_cell.angle_alpha   90.00
_cell.angle_beta   90.00
_cell.angle_gamma   90.00
#
_symmetry.space_group_name_H-M   'P 1'
#
loop_
_entity.id
_entity.type
_entity.pdbx_description
1 polymer ?
#
loop_
_entity_poly.entity_id
_entity_poly.type
_entity_poly.pdbx_seq_one_letter_code
_entity_poly.pdbx_strand_id
1 'polypeptide(L)'
;MQLVGDKATVRQMLVSHLGRSFRQGRHILRVLYYRPLRNLLPGSALRRSETHIARQIFSSLTRINEENGELEADIAHHWQQISPLHWRFFLRPGVHFHHGRELEMDDVIASLKRINTLPLYIAYC
;
A
#
# COMPACT_ATOMS: atom_id res chain seq x y z
N MET A 1 -23.93 26.37 -15.49
CA MET A 1 -23.12 25.50 -16.38
C MET A 1 -23.95 24.26 -16.69
N GLN A 2 -24.61 24.25 -17.85
CA GLN A 2 -25.52 23.20 -18.29
C GLN A 2 -24.73 22.18 -19.12
N LEU A 3 -24.16 21.18 -18.45
CA LEU A 3 -23.45 20.05 -19.08
C LEU A 3 -24.32 18.79 -19.03
N VAL A 4 -25.64 18.96 -19.15
CA VAL A 4 -26.63 17.87 -19.12
C VAL A 4 -27.50 18.01 -20.36
N GLY A 5 -27.00 17.49 -21.49
CA GLY A 5 -27.74 17.51 -22.76
C GLY A 5 -27.51 16.27 -23.59
N ASP A 6 -26.27 15.77 -23.65
CA ASP A 6 -25.96 14.56 -24.40
C ASP A 6 -25.14 13.56 -23.58
N LYS A 7 -25.81 12.49 -23.14
CA LYS A 7 -25.19 11.37 -22.43
C LYS A 7 -24.08 10.71 -23.24
N ALA A 8 -24.16 10.72 -24.58
CA ALA A 8 -23.15 10.11 -25.44
C ALA A 8 -21.85 10.92 -25.39
N THR A 9 -21.93 12.24 -25.57
CA THR A 9 -20.79 13.15 -25.44
C THR A 9 -20.13 13.07 -24.05
N VAL A 10 -20.92 13.07 -22.96
CA VAL A 10 -20.36 12.92 -21.60
C VAL A 10 -19.69 11.57 -21.41
N ARG A 11 -20.30 10.47 -21.90
CA ARG A 11 -19.69 9.14 -21.85
C ARG A 11 -18.38 9.09 -22.62
N GLN A 12 -18.32 9.68 -23.82
CA GLN A 12 -17.12 9.70 -24.66
C GLN A 12 -16.01 10.55 -24.03
N MET A 13 -16.37 11.67 -23.40
CA MET A 13 -15.44 12.47 -22.61
C MET A 13 -14.88 11.69 -21.41
N LEU A 14 -15.73 10.99 -20.65
CA LEU A 14 -15.29 10.15 -19.53
C LEU A 14 -14.36 9.02 -20.00
N VAL A 15 -14.70 8.32 -21.08
CA VAL A 15 -13.86 7.24 -21.64
C VAL A 15 -12.52 7.77 -22.15
N SER A 16 -12.46 8.98 -22.70
CA SER A 16 -11.20 9.58 -23.17
C SER A 16 -10.26 10.03 -22.03
N HIS A 17 -10.80 10.30 -20.83
CA HIS A 17 -10.05 10.82 -19.69
C HIS A 17 -9.87 9.83 -18.54
N LEU A 18 -10.61 8.72 -18.51
CA LEU A 18 -10.57 7.73 -17.43
C LEU A 18 -10.07 6.38 -17.93
N GLY A 19 -9.63 5.54 -16.99
CA GLY A 19 -9.09 4.22 -17.29
C GLY A 19 -7.62 4.25 -17.71
N ARG A 20 -7.18 3.14 -18.31
CA ARG A 20 -5.79 2.92 -18.69
C ARG A 20 -5.52 3.57 -20.05
N SER A 21 -4.44 4.33 -20.13
CA SER A 21 -3.89 4.89 -21.37
C SER A 21 -2.39 4.64 -21.43
N PHE A 22 -1.82 4.63 -22.64
CA PHE A 22 -0.37 4.59 -22.84
C PHE A 22 0.05 5.87 -23.56
N ARG A 23 0.97 6.64 -22.96
CA ARG A 23 1.48 7.90 -23.54
C ARG A 23 2.96 8.03 -23.20
N GLN A 24 3.78 8.42 -24.18
CA GLN A 24 5.22 8.67 -24.01
C GLN A 24 5.97 7.53 -23.28
N GLY A 25 5.67 6.27 -23.62
CA GLY A 25 6.31 5.12 -22.99
C GLY A 25 5.78 4.76 -21.59
N ARG A 26 4.76 5.47 -21.06
CA ARG A 26 4.23 5.26 -19.71
C ARG A 26 2.79 4.75 -19.75
N HIS A 27 2.49 3.76 -18.91
CA HIS A 27 1.11 3.39 -18.58
C HIS A 27 0.54 4.39 -17.58
N ILE A 28 -0.56 5.03 -17.92
CA ILE A 28 -1.26 6.00 -17.07
C ILE A 28 -2.65 5.46 -16.78
N LEU A 29 -2.95 5.23 -15.50
CA LEU A 29 -4.29 4.91 -15.01
C LEU A 29 -4.92 6.16 -14.38
N ARG A 30 -6.07 6.59 -14.89
CA ARG A 30 -6.85 7.69 -14.32
C ARG A 30 -8.13 7.14 -13.69
N VAL A 31 -8.26 7.35 -12.38
CA VAL A 31 -9.42 6.93 -11.59
C VAL A 31 -10.08 8.16 -11.01
N LEU A 32 -11.41 8.29 -11.17
CA LEU A 32 -12.15 9.32 -10.46
C LEU A 32 -12.15 9.01 -8.96
N TYR A 33 -11.64 9.94 -8.17
CA TYR A 33 -11.68 9.87 -6.72
C TYR A 33 -12.46 11.09 -6.21
N TYR A 34 -13.70 10.87 -5.76
CA TYR A 34 -14.65 11.94 -5.44
C TYR A 34 -14.52 12.48 -4.01
N ARG A 35 -13.57 11.96 -3.22
CA ARG A 35 -13.34 12.37 -1.82
C ARG A 35 -11.95 13.00 -1.67
N PRO A 36 -11.73 13.84 -0.66
CA PRO A 36 -10.38 14.28 -0.30
C PRO A 36 -9.52 13.09 0.13
N LEU A 37 -8.36 12.93 -0.49
CA LEU A 37 -7.33 11.97 -0.07
C LEU A 37 -6.51 12.60 1.07
N ARG A 38 -6.74 12.18 2.31
CA ARG A 38 -6.16 12.86 3.48
C ARG A 38 -4.70 12.50 3.72
N ASN A 39 -4.39 11.20 3.76
CA ASN A 39 -3.03 10.69 3.92
C ASN A 39 -2.97 9.23 3.43
N LEU A 40 -1.75 8.70 3.32
CA LEU A 40 -1.47 7.30 2.94
C LEU A 40 -0.56 6.62 3.97
N LEU A 41 -0.47 7.14 5.19
CA LEU A 41 0.48 6.67 6.20
C LEU A 41 0.03 5.32 6.76
N PRO A 42 0.84 4.26 6.64
CA PRO A 42 0.54 2.97 7.24
C PRO A 42 0.40 3.08 8.75
N GLY A 43 -0.63 2.42 9.30
CA GLY A 43 -1.00 2.46 10.71
C GLY A 43 -2.06 3.52 11.05
N SER A 44 -2.40 4.44 10.15
CA SER A 44 -3.56 5.32 10.33
C SER A 44 -4.88 4.64 9.92
N ALA A 45 -6.02 5.24 10.27
CA ALA A 45 -7.34 4.75 9.87
C ALA A 45 -7.61 5.02 8.37
N LEU A 46 -7.07 4.16 7.51
CA LEU A 46 -7.23 4.22 6.06
C LEU A 46 -8.48 3.44 5.60
N ARG A 47 -9.17 3.98 4.58
CA ARG A 47 -10.24 3.29 3.85
C ARG A 47 -9.64 2.32 2.85
N ARG A 48 -10.45 1.36 2.37
CA ARG A 48 -10.03 0.35 1.37
C ARG A 48 -9.24 0.93 0.18
N SER A 49 -9.71 2.05 -0.40
CA SER A 49 -9.01 2.70 -1.51
C SER A 49 -7.65 3.27 -1.12
N GLU A 50 -7.55 3.89 0.06
CA GLU A 50 -6.29 4.44 0.58
C GLU A 50 -5.32 3.31 0.94
N THR A 51 -5.80 2.23 1.56
CA THR A 51 -5.02 1.02 1.82
C THR A 51 -4.47 0.42 0.53
N HIS A 52 -5.29 0.34 -0.52
CA HIS A 52 -4.86 -0.18 -1.82
C HIS A 52 -3.75 0.69 -2.44
N ILE A 53 -3.87 2.02 -2.38
CA ILE A 53 -2.84 2.94 -2.85
C ILE A 53 -1.57 2.84 -1.99
N ALA A 54 -1.70 2.81 -0.67
CA ALA A 54 -0.57 2.73 0.26
C ALA A 54 0.28 1.46 0.02
N ARG A 55 -0.36 0.33 -0.31
CA ARG A 55 0.34 -0.92 -0.69
C ARG A 55 1.17 -0.83 -1.97
N GLN A 56 0.98 0.21 -2.80
CA GLN A 56 1.84 0.47 -3.97
C GLN A 56 3.10 1.27 -3.61
N ILE A 57 3.14 1.87 -2.42
CA ILE A 57 4.21 2.77 -1.96
C ILE A 57 5.05 2.11 -0.86
N PHE A 58 4.41 1.32 -0.01
CA PHE A 58 5.02 0.68 1.15
C PHE A 58 4.95 -0.84 1.05
N SER A 59 6.02 -1.50 1.49
CA SER A 59 6.08 -2.94 1.68
C SER A 59 5.99 -3.31 3.16
N SER A 60 5.52 -4.52 3.40
CA SER A 60 5.37 -5.17 4.71
C SER A 60 6.46 -6.24 4.91
N LEU A 61 6.64 -6.72 6.14
CA LEU A 61 7.48 -7.91 6.40
C LEU A 61 6.93 -9.12 5.64
N THR A 62 5.63 -9.33 5.76
CA THR A 62 4.86 -10.40 5.12
C THR A 62 3.50 -9.85 4.70
N ARG A 63 2.89 -10.48 3.70
CA ARG A 63 1.56 -10.11 3.19
C ARG A 63 0.60 -11.29 3.26
N ILE A 64 -0.69 -11.01 3.31
CA ILE A 64 -1.73 -12.04 3.21
C ILE A 64 -2.22 -12.07 1.76
N ASN A 65 -2.22 -13.25 1.16
CA ASN A 65 -2.83 -13.48 -0.14
C ASN A 65 -4.35 -13.35 0.01
N GLU A 66 -4.95 -12.46 -0.79
CA GLU A 66 -6.39 -12.15 -0.67
C GLU A 66 -7.29 -13.27 -1.22
N GLU A 67 -6.77 -14.16 -2.05
CA GLU A 67 -7.53 -15.26 -2.68
C GLU A 67 -7.63 -16.47 -1.76
N ASN A 68 -6.54 -16.87 -1.13
CA ASN A 68 -6.47 -18.09 -0.30
C ASN A 68 -6.23 -17.82 1.20
N GLY A 69 -5.95 -16.57 1.59
CA GLY A 69 -5.70 -16.18 2.98
C GLY A 69 -4.34 -16.57 3.54
N GLU A 70 -3.45 -17.12 2.71
CA GLU A 70 -2.14 -17.61 3.16
C GLU A 70 -1.15 -16.46 3.35
N LEU A 71 -0.19 -16.68 4.25
CA LEU A 71 0.90 -15.75 4.50
C LEU A 71 1.99 -15.92 3.43
N GLU A 72 2.30 -14.83 2.73
CA GLU A 72 3.32 -14.77 1.69
C GLU A 72 4.48 -13.85 2.07
N ALA A 73 5.62 -14.12 1.44
CA ALA A 73 6.80 -13.27 1.53
C ALA A 73 6.57 -11.88 0.91
N ASP A 74 7.16 -10.87 1.54
CA ASP A 74 7.30 -9.53 0.99
C ASP A 74 8.77 -9.10 1.16
N ILE A 75 9.10 -8.11 2.01
CA ILE A 75 10.52 -7.80 2.27
C ILE A 75 11.21 -8.92 3.06
N ALA A 76 10.48 -9.66 3.91
CA ALA A 76 10.97 -10.89 4.51
C ALA A 76 10.72 -12.07 3.55
N HIS A 77 11.76 -12.83 3.24
CA HIS A 77 11.66 -14.01 2.38
C HIS A 77 11.47 -15.31 3.17
N HIS A 78 11.72 -15.27 4.48
CA HIS A 78 11.51 -16.39 5.38
C HIS A 78 11.23 -15.86 6.79
N TRP A 79 10.53 -16.66 7.60
CA TRP A 79 10.27 -16.39 9.00
C TRP A 79 10.11 -17.69 9.77
N GLN A 80 10.43 -17.65 11.05
CA GLN A 80 10.38 -18.80 11.94
C GLN A 80 9.81 -18.38 13.30
N GLN A 81 8.85 -19.14 13.79
CA GLN A 81 8.42 -19.04 15.17
C GLN A 81 9.42 -19.77 16.06
N ILE A 82 10.11 -19.03 16.94
CA ILE A 82 11.09 -19.56 17.89
C ILE A 82 10.40 -19.97 19.19
N SER A 83 9.37 -19.22 19.60
CA SER A 83 8.49 -19.52 20.74
C SER A 83 7.10 -18.90 20.52
N PRO A 84 6.09 -19.16 21.38
CA PRO A 84 4.76 -18.56 21.23
C PRO A 84 4.76 -17.03 21.04
N LEU A 85 5.72 -16.33 21.65
CA LEU A 85 5.83 -14.87 21.63
C LEU A 85 7.09 -14.35 20.91
N HIS A 86 7.86 -15.23 20.25
CA HIS A 86 9.12 -14.84 19.60
C HIS A 86 9.16 -15.35 18.16
N TRP A 87 9.22 -14.40 17.24
CA TRP A 87 9.36 -14.64 15.81
C TRP A 87 10.66 -14.06 15.29
N ARG A 88 11.31 -14.79 14.38
CA ARG A 88 12.48 -14.34 13.63
C ARG A 88 12.09 -14.16 12.17
N PHE A 89 12.43 -13.00 11.60
CA PHE A 89 12.22 -12.70 10.18
C PHE A 89 13.58 -12.54 9.47
N PHE A 90 13.67 -13.06 8.25
CA PHE A 90 14.86 -12.99 7.40
C PHE A 90 14.55 -12.09 6.20
N LEU A 91 15.22 -10.93 6.14
CA LEU A 91 14.97 -9.91 5.13
C LEU A 91 15.78 -10.16 3.85
N ARG A 92 15.22 -9.79 2.71
CA ARG A 92 15.95 -9.80 1.44
C ARG A 92 17.12 -8.81 1.50
N PRO A 93 18.32 -9.19 1.06
CA PRO A 93 19.44 -8.26 0.96
C PRO A 93 19.20 -7.23 -0.14
N GLY A 94 19.81 -6.04 -0.04
CA GLY A 94 19.77 -5.03 -1.09
C GLY A 94 18.39 -4.43 -1.35
N VAL A 95 17.49 -4.42 -0.35
CA VAL A 95 16.24 -3.69 -0.43
C VAL A 95 16.55 -2.20 -0.29
N HIS A 96 16.09 -1.39 -1.24
CA HIS A 96 16.33 0.06 -1.24
C HIS A 96 15.03 0.82 -1.16
N PHE A 97 15.06 1.95 -0.46
CA PHE A 97 14.01 2.96 -0.56
C PHE A 97 14.03 3.62 -1.94
N HIS A 98 12.90 4.23 -2.32
CA HIS A 98 12.75 4.93 -3.61
C HIS A 98 13.77 6.06 -3.83
N HIS A 99 14.40 6.56 -2.77
CA HIS A 99 15.45 7.59 -2.82
C HIS A 99 16.88 7.01 -2.79
N GLY A 100 17.05 5.70 -2.92
CA GLY A 100 18.34 5.04 -3.10
C GLY A 100 19.10 4.64 -1.82
N ARG A 101 18.60 4.95 -0.62
CA ARG A 101 19.19 4.41 0.63
C ARG A 101 18.79 2.95 0.80
N GLU A 102 19.72 2.11 1.24
CA GLU A 102 19.43 0.72 1.62
C GLU A 102 18.57 0.67 2.90
N LEU A 103 17.70 -0.33 3.00
CA LEU A 103 16.91 -0.62 4.19
C LEU A 103 17.80 -1.20 5.29
N GLU A 104 17.81 -0.56 6.45
CA GLU A 104 18.53 -1.04 7.63
C GLU A 104 17.57 -1.62 8.67
N MET A 105 18.08 -2.42 9.62
CA MET A 105 17.23 -2.99 10.67
C MET A 105 16.59 -1.92 11.56
N ASP A 106 17.26 -0.79 11.76
CA ASP A 106 16.73 0.33 12.53
C ASP A 106 15.46 0.91 11.90
N ASP A 107 15.33 0.89 10.57
CA ASP A 107 14.11 1.33 9.88
C ASP A 107 12.91 0.41 10.18
N VAL A 108 13.17 -0.89 10.24
CA VAL A 108 12.15 -1.91 10.57
C VAL A 108 11.76 -1.77 12.04
N ILE A 109 12.73 -1.65 12.95
CA ILE A 109 12.50 -1.46 14.38
C ILE A 109 11.72 -0.18 14.63
N ALA A 110 12.12 0.94 14.01
CA ALA A 110 11.41 2.22 14.13
C ALA A 110 9.97 2.13 13.63
N SER A 111 9.74 1.41 12.52
CA SER A 111 8.39 1.19 11.97
C SER A 111 7.50 0.39 12.93
N LEU A 112 8.03 -0.70 13.52
CA LEU A 112 7.29 -1.51 14.49
C LEU A 112 7.01 -0.73 15.79
N LYS A 113 8.01 -0.02 16.31
CA LYS A 113 7.86 0.84 17.50
C LYS A 113 6.78 1.90 17.31
N ARG A 114 6.73 2.53 16.12
CA ARG A 114 5.71 3.53 15.78
C ARG A 114 4.29 2.95 15.76
N ILE A 115 4.13 1.70 15.35
CA ILE A 115 2.81 1.06 15.31
C ILE A 115 2.35 0.67 16.72
N ASN A 116 3.28 0.25 17.60
CA ASN A 116 2.96 -0.08 18.99
C ASN A 116 2.40 1.08 19.81
N THR A 117 2.57 2.35 19.37
CA THR A 117 1.96 3.50 20.06
C THR A 117 0.50 3.73 19.68
N LEU A 118 -0.06 2.95 18.76
CA LEU A 118 -1.43 3.14 18.27
C LEU A 118 -2.42 2.30 19.09
N PRO A 119 -3.62 2.83 19.43
CA PRO A 119 -4.58 2.15 20.30
C PRO A 119 -4.94 0.72 19.88
N LEU A 120 -4.94 0.43 18.57
CA LEU A 120 -5.27 -0.89 18.03
C LEU A 120 -4.19 -1.96 18.32
N TYR A 121 -2.98 -1.56 18.71
CA TYR A 121 -1.84 -2.45 18.91
C TYR A 121 -1.31 -2.42 20.35
N ILE A 122 -1.79 -1.51 21.20
CA ILE A 122 -1.40 -1.41 22.62
C ILE A 122 -1.99 -2.53 23.48
N ALA A 123 -3.11 -3.15 23.07
CA ALA A 123 -3.88 -4.07 23.92
C ALA A 123 -3.21 -5.42 24.23
N TYR A 124 -2.01 -5.71 23.72
CA TYR A 124 -1.35 -7.01 23.87
C TYR A 124 0.18 -6.93 24.10
N CYS A 125 0.66 -5.85 24.71
CA CYS A 125 2.03 -5.78 25.27
C CYS A 125 1.98 -5.75 26.79
#